data_AF-A0A3M1UXQ1-F1
#
_entry.id   AF-A0A3M1UXQ1-F1
#
_cell.length_a   1.000
_cell.length_b   1.000
_cell.length_c   1.000
_cell.angle_alpha   90.00
_cell.angle_beta   90.00
_cell.angle_gamma   90.00
#
_symmetry.space_group_name_H-M   'P 1'
#
loop_
_entity.id
_entity.type
_entity.pdbx_description
1 polymer ?
#
loop_
_entity_poly.entity_id
_entity_poly.type
_entity_poly.pdbx_seq_one_letter_code
_entity_poly.pdbx_strand_id
1 'polypeptide(L)'
;MERPLDAIDRRLLNDFQHGLPVVERPYAYIARELGIGEDEVIERLQRLRDQELVSRVGPVFRPNRLGVSTLAAMAVPAERLEAVARRISARPEVNHN
;
A
#
# COMPACT_ATOMS: atom_id res chain seq x y z
N MET A 1 10.89 -5.85 20.95
CA MET A 1 10.25 -4.58 21.36
C MET A 1 10.07 -3.73 20.12
N GLU A 2 8.85 -3.30 19.86
CA GLU A 2 8.52 -2.47 18.69
C GLU A 2 9.13 -1.07 18.86
N ARG A 3 9.98 -0.66 17.92
CA ARG A 3 10.59 0.67 17.95
C ARG A 3 9.57 1.69 17.46
N PRO A 4 9.20 2.70 18.26
CA PRO A 4 8.27 3.73 17.81
C PRO A 4 8.84 4.49 16.60
N LEU A 5 7.95 4.97 15.73
CA LEU A 5 8.31 5.79 14.57
C LEU A 5 9.04 7.05 15.01
N ASP A 6 10.31 7.15 14.62
CA ASP A 6 11.13 8.33 14.86
C ASP A 6 10.83 9.46 13.84
N ALA A 7 11.52 10.58 13.99
CA ALA A 7 11.31 11.74 13.12
C ALA A 7 11.67 11.45 11.66
N ILE A 8 12.69 10.62 11.40
CA ILE A 8 13.12 10.26 10.04
C ILE A 8 12.09 9.33 9.40
N ASP A 9 11.60 8.32 10.12
CA ASP A 9 10.55 7.43 9.63
C ASP A 9 9.29 8.22 9.26
N ARG A 10 8.90 9.17 10.10
CA ARG A 10 7.74 10.04 9.84
C ARG A 10 7.94 10.89 8.59
N ARG A 11 9.12 11.49 8.41
CA ARG A 11 9.43 12.26 7.19
C ARG A 11 9.46 11.36 5.96
N LEU A 12 10.11 10.20 6.04
CA LEU A 12 10.15 9.21 4.95
C LEU A 12 8.73 8.85 4.48
N LEU A 13 7.81 8.58 5.40
CA LEU A 13 6.42 8.26 5.06
C LEU A 13 5.65 9.48 4.54
N ASN A 14 5.70 10.61 5.25
CA ASN A 14 4.90 11.78 4.90
C ASN A 14 5.32 12.39 3.55
N ASP A 15 6.63 12.49 3.32
CA ASP A 15 7.20 13.19 2.18
C ASP A 15 7.16 12.30 0.91
N PHE A 16 7.12 10.96 1.05
CA PHE A 16 7.25 10.01 -0.07
C PHE A 16 6.17 8.92 -0.17
N GLN A 17 5.10 8.96 0.63
CA GLN A 17 3.91 8.09 0.41
C GLN A 17 3.23 8.33 -0.95
N HIS A 18 3.46 9.50 -1.54
CA HIS A 18 3.04 9.87 -2.88
C HIS A 18 4.23 10.45 -3.63
N GLY A 19 4.26 10.30 -4.95
CA GLY A 19 5.25 10.97 -5.79
C GLY A 19 6.69 10.48 -5.55
N LEU A 20 6.88 9.18 -5.29
CA LEU A 20 8.21 8.59 -5.22
C LEU A 20 9.03 9.00 -6.46
N PRO A 21 10.27 9.51 -6.30
CA PRO A 21 11.05 10.05 -7.41
C PRO A 21 11.24 9.03 -8.55
N VAL A 22 10.92 9.44 -9.78
CA VAL A 22 11.13 8.60 -10.99
C VAL A 22 12.46 8.99 -11.61
N VAL A 23 13.54 8.53 -10.98
CA VAL A 23 14.94 8.75 -11.37
C VAL A 23 15.71 7.45 -11.27
N GLU A 24 16.93 7.40 -11.78
CA GLU A 24 17.77 6.18 -11.79
C GLU A 24 18.04 5.63 -10.37
N ARG A 25 18.28 6.51 -9.39
CA ARG A 25 18.57 6.15 -8.00
C ARG A 25 17.59 6.83 -7.03
N PRO A 26 16.35 6.32 -6.92
CA PRO A 26 15.29 6.99 -6.15
C PRO A 26 15.57 7.01 -4.64
N TYR A 27 16.18 5.95 -4.09
CA TYR A 27 16.51 5.89 -2.67
C TYR A 27 17.69 6.82 -2.32
N ALA A 28 18.69 6.95 -3.19
CA ALA A 28 19.73 7.98 -3.05
C ALA A 28 19.15 9.40 -3.05
N TYR A 29 18.15 9.68 -3.89
CA TYR A 29 17.45 10.97 -3.88
C TYR A 29 16.77 11.19 -2.52
N ILE A 30 15.97 10.24 -2.07
CA ILE A 30 15.26 10.30 -0.78
C ILE A 30 16.24 10.50 0.37
N ALA A 31 17.35 9.76 0.37
CA ALA A 31 18.40 9.83 1.37
C ALA A 31 18.97 11.25 1.49
N ARG A 32 19.24 11.90 0.36
CA ARG A 32 19.69 13.29 0.32
C ARG A 32 18.68 14.27 0.92
N GLU A 33 17.39 14.12 0.59
CA GLU A 33 16.32 14.98 1.12
C GLU A 33 16.09 14.78 2.63
N LEU A 34 16.34 13.57 3.12
CA LEU A 34 16.20 13.21 4.54
C LEU A 34 17.48 13.44 5.36
N GLY A 35 18.63 13.62 4.71
CA GLY A 35 19.93 13.81 5.37
C GLY A 35 20.52 12.52 5.96
N ILE A 36 20.24 11.37 5.34
CA ILE A 36 20.69 10.04 5.78
C ILE A 36 21.38 9.27 4.63
N GLY A 37 21.86 8.05 4.89
CA GLY A 37 22.42 7.16 3.85
C GLY A 37 21.34 6.46 3.02
N GLU A 38 21.66 6.08 1.79
CA GLU A 38 20.75 5.30 0.92
C GLU A 38 20.40 3.93 1.53
N ASP A 39 21.39 3.23 2.06
CA ASP A 39 21.18 1.94 2.74
C ASP A 39 20.25 2.09 3.94
N GLU A 40 20.33 3.21 4.66
CA GLU A 40 19.44 3.49 5.80
C GLU A 40 17.99 3.72 5.35
N VAL A 41 17.75 4.38 4.21
CA VAL A 41 16.39 4.50 3.63
C VAL A 41 15.82 3.11 3.34
N ILE A 42 16.61 2.25 2.70
CA ILE A 42 16.19 0.90 2.32
C ILE A 42 15.91 0.05 3.57
N GLU A 43 16.81 0.07 4.56
CA GLU A 43 16.63 -0.65 5.82
C GLU A 43 15.37 -0.18 6.56
N ARG A 44 15.13 1.14 6.63
CA ARG A 44 13.92 1.70 7.24
C ARG A 44 12.66 1.23 6.51
N LEU A 45 12.62 1.27 5.18
CA LEU A 45 11.48 0.79 4.41
C LEU A 45 11.24 -0.71 4.59
N GLN A 46 12.30 -1.53 4.63
CA GLN A 46 12.19 -2.97 4.89
C GLN A 46 11.62 -3.24 6.27
N ARG A 47 12.14 -2.58 7.31
CA ARG A 47 11.63 -2.71 8.67
C ARG A 47 10.16 -2.26 8.78
N LEU A 48 9.79 -1.14 8.16
CA LEU A 48 8.41 -0.66 8.17
C LEU A 48 7.45 -1.62 7.45
N ARG A 49 7.93 -2.31 6.41
CA ARG A 49 7.18 -3.38 5.75
C ARG A 49 7.04 -4.61 6.65
N ASP A 50 8.11 -5.03 7.32
CA ASP A 50 8.10 -6.20 8.20
C ASP A 50 7.23 -5.96 9.46
N GLN A 51 6.99 -4.69 9.81
CA GLN A 51 6.04 -4.25 10.84
C GLN A 51 4.62 -4.01 10.32
N GLU A 52 4.35 -4.33 9.04
CA GLU A 52 3.05 -4.11 8.36
C GLU A 52 2.58 -2.63 8.30
N LEU A 53 3.45 -1.67 8.63
CA LEU A 53 3.17 -0.23 8.51
C LEU A 53 3.26 0.26 7.06
N VAL A 54 4.07 -0.41 6.23
CA VAL A 54 4.16 -0.20 4.79
C VAL A 54 3.82 -1.48 4.06
N SER A 55 2.67 -1.53 3.38
CA SER A 55 2.25 -2.74 2.66
C SER A 55 3.09 -3.01 1.40
N ARG A 56 3.44 -1.96 0.64
CA ARG A 56 4.23 -2.06 -0.59
C ARG A 56 4.82 -0.71 -0.99
N VAL A 57 6.02 -0.72 -1.57
CA VAL A 57 6.56 0.39 -2.38
C VAL A 57 6.43 0.00 -3.85
N GLY A 58 5.70 0.80 -4.64
CA GLY A 58 5.47 0.49 -6.04
C GLY A 58 4.43 1.39 -6.70
N PRO A 59 4.14 1.17 -7.99
CA PRO A 59 3.18 1.98 -8.72
C PRO A 59 1.76 1.77 -8.19
N VAL A 60 1.01 2.87 -8.13
CA VAL A 60 -0.43 2.87 -7.83
C VAL A 60 -1.17 3.44 -9.03
N PHE A 61 -2.14 2.68 -9.55
CA PHE A 61 -2.95 3.08 -10.69
C PHE A 61 -4.31 3.60 -10.21
N ARG A 62 -4.77 4.68 -10.83
CA ARG A 62 -6.13 5.17 -10.60
C ARG A 62 -7.15 4.12 -11.07
N PRO A 63 -8.30 3.96 -10.39
CA PRO A 63 -9.39 3.11 -10.88
C PRO A 63 -9.76 3.45 -12.33
N ASN A 64 -10.13 2.43 -13.10
CA ASN A 64 -10.52 2.55 -14.52
C ASN A 64 -9.43 3.12 -15.46
N ARG A 65 -8.16 3.16 -15.02
CA ARG A 65 -7.01 3.46 -15.89
C ARG A 65 -6.41 2.20 -16.49
N LEU A 66 -6.40 1.11 -15.73
CA LEU A 66 -6.02 -0.22 -16.19
C LEU A 66 -7.20 -1.16 -15.88
N GLY A 67 -7.91 -1.59 -16.93
CA GLY A 67 -9.11 -2.41 -16.79
C GLY A 67 -10.37 -1.61 -16.39
N VAL A 68 -11.38 -2.34 -15.94
CA VAL A 68 -12.69 -1.80 -15.51
C VAL A 68 -13.00 -2.22 -14.09
N SER A 69 -13.66 -1.34 -13.34
CA SER A 69 -14.13 -1.61 -11.99
C SER A 69 -15.57 -1.09 -11.83
N THR A 70 -16.36 -1.78 -11.02
CA THR A 70 -17.71 -1.35 -10.65
C THR A 70 -17.98 -1.66 -9.19
N LEU A 71 -18.87 -0.88 -8.58
CA LEU A 71 -19.49 -1.22 -7.30
C LEU A 71 -20.88 -1.81 -7.59
N ALA A 72 -21.24 -2.88 -6.88
CA ALA A 72 -22.56 -3.49 -6.96
C ALA A 72 -23.12 -3.69 -5.55
N ALA A 73 -24.42 -3.47 -5.39
CA ALA A 73 -25.15 -3.74 -4.16
C ALA A 73 -26.26 -4.76 -4.45
N MET A 74 -26.49 -5.68 -3.51
CA MET A 74 -27.47 -6.76 -3.66
C MET A 74 -28.39 -6.81 -2.44
N ALA A 75 -29.70 -6.79 -2.66
CA ALA A 75 -30.66 -7.13 -1.62
C ALA A 75 -30.73 -8.65 -1.48
N VAL A 76 -30.17 -9.19 -0.40
CA VAL A 76 -30.10 -10.65 -0.15
C VAL A 76 -30.88 -10.99 1.11
N PRO A 77 -31.83 -11.94 1.06
CA PRO A 77 -32.49 -12.45 2.27
C PRO A 77 -31.48 -12.98 3.28
N ALA A 78 -31.70 -12.74 4.58
CA ALA A 78 -30.73 -13.01 5.64
C ALA A 78 -30.29 -14.49 5.66
N GLU A 79 -31.24 -15.41 5.43
CA GLU A 79 -31.02 -16.85 5.39
C GLU A 79 -30.13 -17.31 4.21
N ARG A 80 -29.93 -16.44 3.20
CA ARG A 80 -29.08 -16.73 2.04
C ARG A 80 -27.77 -15.94 2.04
N LEU A 81 -27.59 -15.00 2.97
CA LEU A 81 -26.49 -14.05 2.96
C LEU A 81 -25.12 -14.73 2.86
N GLU A 82 -24.84 -15.70 3.73
CA GLU A 82 -23.55 -16.41 3.72
C GLU A 82 -23.30 -17.21 2.44
N ALA A 83 -24.34 -17.86 1.90
CA ALA A 83 -24.22 -18.64 0.68
C ALA A 83 -23.94 -17.75 -0.53
N VAL A 84 -24.58 -16.58 -0.60
CA VAL A 84 -24.34 -15.59 -1.65
C VAL A 84 -22.96 -14.96 -1.49
N ALA A 85 -22.58 -14.55 -0.28
CA ALA A 85 -21.27 -13.97 0.01
C ALA A 85 -20.12 -14.91 -0.39
N ARG A 86 -20.20 -16.20 -0.03
CA ARG A 86 -19.19 -17.21 -0.44
C ARG A 86 -19.06 -17.32 -1.96
N ARG A 87 -20.16 -17.28 -2.70
CA ARG A 87 -20.14 -17.35 -4.18
C ARG A 87 -19.53 -16.11 -4.81
N ILE A 88 -19.76 -14.94 -4.22
CA ILE A 88 -19.20 -13.66 -4.67
C ILE A 88 -17.69 -13.64 -4.38
N SER A 89 -17.28 -13.92 -3.14
CA SER A 89 -15.87 -13.92 -2.72
C SER A 89 -15.01 -14.98 -3.41
N ALA A 90 -15.61 -16.03 -4.00
CA ALA A 90 -14.89 -17.02 -4.78
C ALA A 90 -14.49 -16.54 -6.19
N ARG A 91 -14.96 -15.37 -6.63
CA ARG A 91 -14.62 -14.81 -7.94
C ARG A 91 -13.27 -14.09 -7.87
N PRO A 92 -12.28 -14.46 -8.71
CA PRO A 92 -10.97 -13.79 -8.75
C PRO A 92 -11.06 -12.28 -9.01
N GLU A 93 -12.12 -11.84 -9.69
CA GLU A 93 -12.36 -10.44 -10.04
C GLU A 93 -12.95 -9.61 -8.90
N VAL A 94 -13.36 -10.24 -7.79
CA VAL A 94 -13.95 -9.58 -6.62
C VAL A 94 -12.88 -9.41 -5.54
N ASN A 95 -12.42 -8.17 -5.37
CA ASN A 95 -11.38 -7.84 -4.40
C ASN A 95 -11.95 -7.71 -2.97
N HIS A 96 -13.20 -7.26 -2.85
CA HIS A 96 -13.88 -7.00 -1.57
C HIS A 96 -15.37 -7.35 -1.67
N ASN A 97 -15.91 -7.97 -0.63
CA ASN A 97 -17.33 -8.25 -0.41
C ASN A 97 -17.61 -8.13 1.09
#